data_AF-A0A2P9HEX1-F1
#
_entry.id   AF-A0A2P9HEX1-F1
#
_cell.length_a   1.000
_cell.length_b   1.000
_cell.length_c   1.000
_cell.angle_alpha   90.00
_cell.angle_beta   90.00
_cell.angle_gamma   90.00
#
_symmetry.space_group_name_H-M   'P 1'
#
loop_
_entity.id
_entity.type
_entity.pdbx_description
1 polymer ?
#
loop_
_entity_poly.entity_id
_entity_poly.type
_entity_poly.pdbx_seq_one_letter_code
_entity_poly.pdbx_strand_id
1 'polypeptide(L)'
;MGNNIRENMEVIGADGVHVGTVDKVEGDRIKLKLSDSFGHHRGHHHYIELGFVAGVEGDKVRLSANADIAITLEEEPSGKPVNL
;
A
#
# COMPACT_ATOMS: atom_id res chain seq x y z
N MET A 1 13.71 -7.34 2.74
CA MET A 1 12.92 -6.92 1.56
C MET A 1 12.72 -5.42 1.46
N GLY A 2 12.55 -4.66 2.58
CA GLY A 2 12.24 -3.22 2.53
C GLY A 2 13.20 -2.33 1.74
N ASN A 3 14.46 -2.74 1.55
CA ASN A 3 15.48 -1.94 0.87
C ASN A 3 15.26 -1.74 -0.64
N ASN A 4 14.33 -2.48 -1.26
CA ASN A 4 14.04 -2.38 -2.70
C ASN A 4 12.77 -1.59 -3.02
N ILE A 5 12.04 -1.12 -2.00
CA ILE A 5 10.82 -0.33 -2.17
C ILE A 5 11.19 1.14 -2.12
N ARG A 6 10.89 1.86 -3.20
CA ARG A 6 11.25 3.28 -3.37
C ARG A 6 10.00 4.12 -3.52
N GLU A 7 10.13 5.40 -3.19
CA GLU A 7 9.10 6.41 -3.49
C GLU A 7 8.72 6.37 -4.97
N ASN A 8 7.45 6.65 -5.26
CA ASN A 8 6.82 6.63 -6.59
C ASN A 8 6.64 5.25 -7.23
N MET A 9 7.02 4.16 -6.56
CA MET A 9 6.65 2.83 -7.05
C MET A 9 5.14 2.62 -6.99
N GLU A 10 4.61 1.93 -7.99
CA GLU A 10 3.21 1.53 -8.04
C GLU A 10 2.99 0.33 -7.11
N VAL A 11 2.00 0.39 -6.23
CA VAL A 11 1.56 -0.74 -5.44
C VAL A 11 0.39 -1.41 -6.14
N ILE A 12 0.52 -2.71 -6.40
CA ILE A 12 -0.49 -3.51 -7.10
C ILE A 12 -0.89 -4.73 -6.27
N GLY A 13 -2.15 -5.14 -6.41
CA GLY A 13 -2.62 -6.42 -5.91
C GLY A 13 -1.94 -7.61 -6.61
N ALA A 14 -2.17 -8.81 -6.07
CA ALA A 14 -1.72 -10.06 -6.68
C ALA A 14 -2.28 -10.26 -8.11
N ASP A 15 -3.48 -9.73 -8.35
CA ASP A 15 -4.18 -9.65 -9.64
C ASP A 15 -3.60 -8.61 -10.61
N GLY A 16 -2.65 -7.78 -10.15
CA GLY A 16 -2.03 -6.72 -10.93
C GLY A 16 -2.83 -5.42 -10.99
N VAL A 17 -3.94 -5.33 -10.24
CA VAL A 17 -4.77 -4.11 -10.18
C VAL A 17 -4.11 -3.09 -9.25
N HIS A 18 -4.20 -1.81 -9.63
CA HIS A 18 -3.63 -0.70 -8.87
C HIS A 18 -4.28 -0.56 -7.49
N VAL A 19 -3.45 -0.43 -6.46
CA VAL A 19 -3.85 -0.17 -5.06
C VAL A 19 -3.44 1.24 -4.64
N GLY A 20 -2.24 1.68 -5.00
CA GLY A 20 -1.77 3.03 -4.70
C GLY A 20 -0.33 3.27 -5.13
N THR A 21 0.27 4.34 -4.64
CA THR A 21 1.66 4.72 -4.92
C THR A 21 2.44 4.90 -3.63
N VAL A 22 3.67 4.41 -3.59
CA VAL A 22 4.57 4.58 -2.44
C VAL A 22 4.90 6.06 -2.23
N ASP A 23 4.57 6.58 -1.04
CA ASP A 23 5.10 7.83 -0.49
C ASP A 23 6.49 7.56 0.11
N LYS A 24 6.57 6.60 1.04
CA LYS A 24 7.83 6.12 1.62
C LYS A 24 7.61 4.84 2.43
N VAL A 25 8.70 4.24 2.88
CA VAL A 25 8.67 3.17 3.90
C VAL A 25 8.89 3.78 5.28
N GLU A 26 8.00 3.52 6.23
CA GLU A 26 8.10 3.93 7.63
C GLU A 26 8.11 2.69 8.54
N GLY A 27 9.27 2.37 9.10
CA GLY A 27 9.44 1.13 9.87
C GLY A 27 9.16 -0.10 9.00
N ASP A 28 8.21 -0.92 9.41
CA ASP A 28 7.80 -2.14 8.71
C ASP A 28 6.56 -1.94 7.82
N ARG A 29 6.23 -0.69 7.45
CA ARG A 29 5.04 -0.36 6.67
C ARG A 29 5.38 0.55 5.48
N ILE A 30 4.67 0.33 4.38
CA ILE A 30 4.65 1.21 3.21
C ILE A 30 3.58 2.26 3.45
N LYS A 31 3.98 3.52 3.47
CA LYS A 31 3.08 4.65 3.47
C LYS A 31 2.67 4.97 2.03
N LEU A 32 1.37 5.04 1.76
CA LEU A 32 0.84 5.41 0.45
C LEU A 32 0.69 6.93 0.31
N LYS A 33 0.76 7.41 -0.93
CA LYS A 33 0.55 8.82 -1.25
C LYS A 33 -0.88 9.23 -0.92
N LEU A 34 -1.02 10.41 -0.33
CA LEU A 34 -2.31 11.00 0.00
C LEU A 34 -3.17 11.25 -1.25
N SER A 35 -2.56 11.45 -2.43
CA SER A 35 -3.27 11.63 -3.70
C SER A 35 -4.07 10.40 -4.11
N ASP A 36 -3.67 9.22 -3.66
CA ASP A 36 -4.34 7.95 -3.99
C ASP A 36 -5.41 7.59 -2.94
N SER A 37 -5.66 8.50 -2.01
CA SER A 37 -6.68 8.37 -0.97
C SER A 37 -8.04 8.82 -1.55
N PHE A 38 -8.78 7.87 -2.13
CA PHE A 38 -10.07 8.12 -2.81
C PHE A 38 -11.29 7.74 -1.94
N GLY A 39 -12.46 8.31 -2.26
CA GLY A 39 -13.74 7.91 -1.66
C GLY A 39 -13.87 8.24 -0.16
N HIS A 40 -14.40 7.30 0.62
CA HIS A 40 -14.58 7.42 2.08
C HIS A 40 -13.25 7.55 2.86
N HIS A 41 -12.13 7.31 2.18
CA HIS A 41 -10.80 7.32 2.75
C HIS A 41 -10.06 8.67 2.58
N ARG A 42 -10.74 9.68 2.01
CA ARG A 42 -10.12 10.97 1.67
C ARG A 42 -9.64 11.74 2.92
N GLY A 43 -8.34 12.03 2.98
CA GLY A 43 -7.76 12.98 3.95
C GLY A 43 -6.68 12.42 4.87
N HIS A 44 -6.44 11.11 4.84
CA HIS A 44 -5.36 10.47 5.62
C HIS A 44 -4.49 9.56 4.75
N HIS A 45 -3.28 9.29 5.25
CA HIS A 45 -2.35 8.36 4.62
C HIS A 45 -2.69 6.93 5.05
N HIS A 46 -2.75 6.05 4.06
CA HIS A 46 -2.88 4.62 4.26
C HIS A 46 -1.52 3.95 4.37
N TYR A 47 -1.51 2.87 5.13
CA TYR A 47 -0.33 2.06 5.34
C TYR A 47 -0.58 0.61 4.96
N ILE A 48 0.44 -0.03 4.37
CA ILE A 48 0.45 -1.46 4.07
C ILE A 48 1.64 -2.09 4.79
N GLU A 49 1.42 -3.14 5.58
CA GLU A 49 2.52 -3.87 6.21
C GLU A 49 3.41 -4.54 5.17
N LEU A 50 4.73 -4.49 5.38
CA LEU A 50 5.70 -5.19 4.51
C LEU A 50 5.47 -6.71 4.47
N GLY A 51 4.81 -7.29 5.47
CA GLY A 51 4.40 -8.70 5.49
C GLY A 51 3.43 -9.09 4.37
N PHE A 52 2.70 -8.12 3.80
CA PHE A 52 1.81 -8.35 2.65
C PHE A 52 2.53 -8.22 1.30
N VAL A 53 3.81 -7.85 1.27
CA VAL A 53 4.57 -7.72 0.02
C VAL A 53 5.03 -9.08 -0.47
N ALA A 54 4.55 -9.50 -1.63
CA ALA A 54 5.00 -10.71 -2.32
C ALA A 54 6.33 -10.48 -3.06
N GLY A 55 6.55 -9.27 -3.59
CA GLY A 55 7.80 -8.95 -4.29
C GLY A 55 7.82 -7.56 -4.92
N VAL A 56 8.95 -7.23 -5.54
CA VAL A 56 9.14 -6.02 -6.35
C VAL A 56 9.45 -6.44 -7.79
N GLU A 57 8.68 -5.94 -8.75
CA GLU A 57 8.76 -6.23 -10.18
C GLU A 57 8.96 -4.92 -10.95
N GLY A 58 10.20 -4.63 -11.38
CA GLY A 58 10.52 -3.35 -12.00
C GLY A 58 10.26 -2.18 -11.03
N ASP A 59 9.34 -1.29 -11.40
CA ASP A 59 8.89 -0.16 -10.55
C ASP A 59 7.56 -0.43 -9.83
N LYS A 60 7.19 -1.72 -9.67
CA LYS A 60 5.95 -2.12 -8.98
C LYS A 60 6.24 -2.94 -7.71
N VAL A 61 5.48 -2.68 -6.65
CA VAL A 61 5.40 -3.50 -5.44
C VAL A 61 4.16 -4.36 -5.55
N ARG A 62 4.34 -5.69 -5.63
CA ARG A 62 3.22 -6.64 -5.70
C ARG A 62 2.85 -7.12 -4.30
N LEU A 63 1.58 -7.02 -3.98
CA LEU A 63 1.01 -7.57 -2.74
C LEU A 63 0.63 -9.04 -2.90
N SER A 64 0.53 -9.74 -1.77
CA SER A 64 0.08 -11.14 -1.71
C SER A 64 -1.45 -11.29 -1.82
N ALA A 65 -2.21 -10.19 -1.66
CA ALA A 65 -3.66 -10.13 -1.80
C ALA A 65 -4.07 -9.37 -3.07
N ASN A 66 -5.24 -9.70 -3.64
CA ASN A 66 -5.85 -8.95 -4.74
C ASN A 66 -6.21 -7.52 -4.28
N ALA A 67 -6.33 -6.59 -5.23
CA ALA A 67 -6.51 -5.17 -4.89
C ALA A 67 -7.78 -4.88 -4.08
N ASP A 68 -8.87 -5.59 -4.38
CA ASP A 68 -10.15 -5.49 -3.66
C ASP A 68 -10.04 -5.87 -2.18
N ILE A 69 -9.21 -6.88 -1.87
CA ILE A 69 -8.88 -7.28 -0.50
C ILE A 69 -7.82 -6.34 0.08
N ALA A 70 -6.84 -5.92 -0.70
CA ALA A 70 -5.73 -5.08 -0.24
C ALA A 70 -6.20 -3.72 0.29
N ILE A 71 -7.24 -3.13 -0.32
CA ILE A 71 -7.87 -1.89 0.18
C ILE A 71 -8.40 -2.08 1.61
N THR A 72 -8.85 -3.30 1.98
CA THR A 72 -9.29 -3.59 3.35
C THR A 72 -8.14 -3.83 4.34
N LEU A 73 -6.92 -4.07 3.82
CA LEU A 73 -5.70 -4.24 4.61
C LEU A 73 -4.99 -2.92 4.89
N GLU A 74 -5.48 -1.81 4.33
CA GLU A 74 -4.97 -0.49 4.62
C GLU A 74 -5.16 -0.16 6.11
N GLU A 75 -4.12 0.39 6.73
CA GLU A 75 -4.20 0.92 8.08
C GLU A 75 -4.23 2.43 8.10
N GLU A 76 -5.01 2.99 9.02
CA GLU A 76 -4.91 4.38 9.43
C GLU A 76 -3.52 4.65 10.07
N PRO A 77 -3.10 5.92 10.22
CA PRO A 77 -1.87 6.26 10.95
C PRO A 77 -1.80 5.66 12.37
N SER A 78 -2.96 5.35 12.94
CA SER A 78 -3.12 4.68 14.24
C SER A 78 -2.76 3.18 14.26
N GLY A 79 -2.54 2.54 13.10
CA GLY A 79 -2.32 1.09 12.99
C GLY A 79 -3.60 0.27 13.16
N LYS A 80 -4.75 0.88 12.94
CA LYS A 80 -6.04 0.18 12.92
C LYS A 80 -6.48 -0.05 11.48
N PRO A 81 -7.19 -1.15 11.19
CA PRO A 81 -7.81 -1.35 9.89
C PRO A 81 -8.69 -0.16 9.52
N VAL A 82 -8.70 0.20 8.23
CA VAL A 82 -9.66 1.17 7.71
C VAL A 82 -11.10 0.67 7.94
N ASN A 83 -11.98 1.57 8.40
CA ASN A 83 -13.42 1.28 8.44
C ASN A 83 -13.96 1.45 7.01
N LEU A 84 -14.44 0.36 6.41
CA LEU A 84 -15.06 0.33 5.08
C LEU A 84 -16.52 0.82 5.12
#